data_AF-A0A090QNB2-F1
#
_entry.id   AF-A0A090QNB2-F1
#
_cell.length_a   1.000
_cell.length_b   1.000
_cell.length_c   1.000
_cell.angle_alpha   90.00
_cell.angle_beta   90.00
_cell.angle_gamma   90.00
#
_symmetry.space_group_name_H-M   'P 1'
#
loop_
_entity.id
_entity.type
_entity.pdbx_description
1 polymer ?
#
loop_
_entity_poly.entity_id
_entity_poly.type
_entity_poly.pdbx_seq_one_letter_code
_entity_poly.pdbx_strand_id
1 'polypeptide(L)'
;MLIENETQQKIRTRDAENALAVKTRQAEADYIVKSKEAEAVFIANEKAAEAEYIRQEREAAAKERMALAEKEHISATGMAEVAVERERAIAIRETGEAQAYTLQSTGEAEAEALRAKGLAEAEAQTARFEAAKQYDDQTREHDKWVMQLQQQKELEMARITAQQEMSKESAKALANALSTADIKLFGGEGMEQLRRTVIESAAMDSRFKESEVLSPLVKDYISGERSLPQDLKDILEKTDVNSGDISNIAIANMLNSQSGSELLASLKKNLSRGNGSSLDN
;
A
#
# COMPACT_ATOMS: atom_id res chain seq x y z
N MET A 1 -136.80 -52.66 60.95
CA MET A 1 -135.55 -52.89 60.17
C MET A 1 -135.55 -52.28 58.75
N LEU A 2 -136.52 -51.46 58.32
CA LEU A 2 -136.45 -50.77 57.02
C LEU A 2 -135.95 -49.30 57.09
N ILE A 3 -136.16 -48.60 58.21
CA ILE A 3 -135.85 -47.16 58.34
C ILE A 3 -134.34 -46.89 58.55
N GLU A 4 -133.60 -47.84 59.11
CA GLU A 4 -132.15 -47.75 59.30
C GLU A 4 -131.35 -47.98 58.00
N ASN A 5 -131.92 -48.67 57.01
CA ASN A 5 -131.23 -48.97 55.76
C ASN A 5 -131.26 -47.79 54.78
N GLU A 6 -132.39 -47.08 54.68
CA GLU A 6 -132.53 -45.89 53.83
C GLU A 6 -131.68 -44.70 54.32
N THR A 7 -131.54 -44.56 55.64
CA THR A 7 -130.71 -43.51 56.26
C THR A 7 -129.21 -43.80 56.06
N GLN A 8 -128.78 -45.07 56.18
CA GLN A 8 -127.43 -45.51 55.84
C GLN A 8 -127.10 -45.32 54.34
N GLN A 9 -128.04 -45.59 53.44
CA GLN A 9 -127.84 -45.35 52.00
C GLN A 9 -127.75 -43.85 51.65
N LYS A 10 -128.55 -42.98 52.29
CA LYS A 10 -128.45 -41.52 52.13
C LYS A 10 -127.14 -40.94 52.68
N ILE A 11 -126.63 -41.47 53.78
CA ILE A 11 -125.32 -41.05 54.33
C ILE A 11 -124.19 -41.49 53.40
N ARG A 12 -124.20 -42.74 52.91
CA ARG A 12 -123.19 -43.25 51.97
C ARG A 12 -123.20 -42.53 50.63
N THR A 13 -124.38 -42.17 50.10
CA THR A 13 -124.49 -41.40 48.85
C THR A 13 -123.99 -39.97 49.03
N ARG A 14 -124.32 -39.30 50.14
CA ARG A 14 -123.81 -37.96 50.45
C ARG A 14 -122.30 -37.94 50.71
N ASP A 15 -121.77 -38.96 51.39
CA ASP A 15 -120.32 -39.10 51.63
C ASP A 15 -119.58 -39.42 50.33
N ALA A 16 -120.18 -40.21 49.42
CA ALA A 16 -119.64 -40.45 48.09
C ALA A 16 -119.68 -39.19 47.20
N GLU A 17 -120.75 -38.41 47.25
CA GLU A 17 -120.86 -37.12 46.55
C GLU A 17 -119.86 -36.08 47.07
N ASN A 18 -119.70 -35.98 48.39
CA ASN A 18 -118.69 -35.11 49.00
C ASN A 18 -117.26 -35.56 48.65
N ALA A 19 -116.99 -36.87 48.64
CA ALA A 19 -115.70 -37.41 48.24
C ALA A 19 -115.40 -37.18 46.75
N LEU A 20 -116.41 -37.26 45.88
CA LEU A 20 -116.28 -36.92 44.46
C LEU A 20 -116.05 -35.42 44.27
N ALA A 21 -116.78 -34.55 44.98
CA ALA A 21 -116.60 -33.10 44.93
C ALA A 21 -115.21 -32.64 45.44
N VAL A 22 -114.66 -33.31 46.46
CA VAL A 22 -113.28 -33.05 46.92
C VAL A 22 -112.26 -33.51 45.88
N LYS A 23 -112.46 -34.68 45.26
CA LYS A 23 -111.57 -35.17 44.20
C LYS A 23 -111.62 -34.31 42.93
N THR A 24 -112.78 -33.83 42.50
CA THR A 24 -112.89 -32.93 41.34
C THR A 24 -112.21 -31.60 41.63
N ARG A 25 -112.41 -31.04 42.83
CA ARG A 25 -111.75 -29.80 43.25
C ARG A 25 -110.23 -29.93 43.39
N GLN A 26 -109.74 -31.09 43.84
CA GLN A 26 -108.30 -31.40 43.87
C GLN A 26 -107.73 -31.52 42.47
N ALA A 27 -108.41 -32.22 41.55
CA ALA A 27 -107.97 -32.35 40.16
C ALA A 27 -107.98 -31.00 39.41
N GLU A 28 -108.98 -30.15 39.67
CA GLU A 28 -109.04 -28.78 39.14
C GLU A 28 -107.90 -27.91 39.70
N ALA A 29 -107.59 -28.01 41.00
CA ALA A 29 -106.46 -27.30 41.60
C ALA A 29 -105.12 -27.77 41.02
N ASP A 30 -104.92 -29.09 40.86
CA ASP A 30 -103.71 -29.65 40.26
C ASP A 30 -103.54 -29.25 38.79
N TYR A 31 -104.65 -29.15 38.03
CA TYR A 31 -104.63 -28.67 36.65
C TYR A 31 -104.30 -27.17 36.57
N ILE A 32 -104.84 -26.35 37.48
CA ILE A 32 -104.52 -24.92 37.57
C ILE A 32 -103.06 -24.69 37.98
N VAL A 33 -102.52 -25.50 38.89
CA VAL A 33 -101.09 -25.44 39.27
C VAL A 33 -100.20 -25.83 38.09
N LYS A 34 -100.49 -26.97 37.43
CA LYS A 34 -99.72 -27.41 36.25
C LYS A 34 -99.76 -26.45 35.08
N SER A 35 -100.91 -25.81 34.81
CA SER A 35 -101.02 -24.81 33.75
C SER A 35 -100.22 -23.56 34.08
N LYS A 36 -100.29 -23.05 35.32
CA LYS A 36 -99.48 -21.91 35.76
C LYS A 36 -97.97 -22.21 35.79
N GLU A 37 -97.57 -23.42 36.16
CA GLU A 37 -96.17 -23.86 36.10
C GLU A 37 -95.67 -23.94 34.66
N ALA A 38 -96.47 -24.48 33.73
CA ALA A 38 -96.13 -24.52 32.31
C ALA A 38 -96.03 -23.11 31.70
N GLU A 39 -96.95 -22.21 32.04
CA GLU A 39 -96.90 -20.80 31.64
C GLU A 39 -95.65 -20.10 32.22
N ALA A 40 -95.32 -20.33 33.49
CA ALA A 40 -94.13 -19.75 34.10
C ALA A 40 -92.82 -20.25 33.45
N VAL A 41 -92.75 -21.54 33.11
CA VAL A 41 -91.61 -22.13 32.38
C VAL A 41 -91.51 -21.57 30.96
N PHE A 42 -92.64 -21.39 30.27
CA PHE A 42 -92.66 -20.79 28.93
C PHE A 42 -92.17 -19.34 28.96
N ILE A 43 -92.69 -18.53 29.89
CA ILE A 43 -92.27 -17.13 30.06
C ILE A 43 -90.80 -17.05 30.48
N ALA A 44 -90.31 -17.97 31.33
CA ALA A 44 -88.90 -18.02 31.72
C ALA A 44 -88.00 -18.37 30.53
N ASN A 45 -88.39 -19.33 29.70
CA ASN A 45 -87.66 -19.72 28.50
C ASN A 45 -87.68 -18.63 27.43
N GLU A 46 -88.81 -17.95 27.23
CA GLU A 46 -88.93 -16.82 26.30
C GLU A 46 -88.03 -15.66 26.73
N LYS A 47 -88.04 -15.29 28.02
CA LYS A 47 -87.14 -14.27 28.56
C LYS A 47 -85.67 -14.67 28.50
N ALA A 48 -85.35 -15.96 28.69
CA ALA A 48 -83.98 -16.45 28.56
C ALA A 48 -83.50 -16.38 27.10
N ALA A 49 -84.34 -16.76 26.14
CA ALA A 49 -84.04 -16.67 24.72
C ALA A 49 -83.90 -15.22 24.24
N GLU A 50 -84.77 -14.32 24.72
CA GLU A 50 -84.67 -12.88 24.42
C GLU A 50 -83.39 -12.27 25.02
N ALA A 51 -83.03 -12.65 26.26
CA ALA A 51 -81.78 -12.21 26.88
C ALA A 51 -80.54 -12.73 26.14
N GLU A 52 -80.56 -13.98 25.65
CA GLU A 52 -79.47 -14.53 24.83
C GLU A 52 -79.35 -13.83 23.47
N TYR A 53 -80.48 -13.54 22.80
CA TYR A 53 -80.48 -12.79 21.55
C TYR A 53 -79.91 -11.38 21.74
N ILE A 54 -80.36 -10.66 22.76
CA ILE A 54 -79.84 -9.32 23.08
C ILE A 54 -78.35 -9.37 23.42
N ARG A 55 -77.88 -10.42 24.11
CA ARG A 55 -76.45 -10.60 24.38
C ARG A 55 -75.66 -10.85 23.10
N GLN A 56 -76.12 -11.74 22.23
CA GLN A 56 -75.47 -12.02 20.95
C GLN A 56 -75.44 -10.79 20.04
N GLU A 57 -76.54 -10.04 19.98
CA GLU A 57 -76.63 -8.80 19.20
C GLU A 57 -75.67 -7.73 19.74
N ARG A 58 -75.58 -7.57 21.08
CA ARG A 58 -74.60 -6.66 21.71
C ARG A 58 -73.16 -7.10 21.48
N GLU A 59 -72.88 -8.41 21.54
CA GLU A 59 -71.54 -8.95 21.26
C GLU A 59 -71.17 -8.77 19.78
N ALA A 60 -72.10 -8.98 18.86
CA ALA A 60 -71.91 -8.73 17.43
C ALA A 60 -71.67 -7.23 17.15
N ALA A 61 -72.52 -6.35 17.70
CA ALA A 61 -72.36 -4.91 17.58
C ALA A 61 -71.05 -4.40 18.21
N ALA A 62 -70.63 -4.98 19.34
CA ALA A 62 -69.33 -4.67 19.95
C ALA A 62 -68.16 -5.12 19.06
N LYS A 63 -68.26 -6.31 18.45
CA LYS A 63 -67.25 -6.82 17.52
C LYS A 63 -67.16 -5.99 16.24
N GLU A 64 -68.29 -5.55 15.69
CA GLU A 64 -68.32 -4.65 14.52
C GLU A 64 -67.72 -3.28 14.86
N ARG A 65 -68.05 -2.71 16.02
CA ARG A 65 -67.45 -1.44 16.47
C ARG A 65 -65.95 -1.55 16.69
N MET A 66 -65.48 -2.65 17.29
CA MET A 66 -64.05 -2.91 17.45
C MET A 66 -63.35 -3.09 16.10
N ALA A 67 -63.95 -3.81 15.16
CA ALA A 67 -63.39 -3.99 13.82
C ALA A 67 -63.34 -2.68 13.02
N LEU A 68 -64.37 -1.82 13.16
CA LEU A 68 -64.37 -0.49 12.54
C LEU A 68 -63.30 0.40 13.16
N ALA A 69 -63.19 0.43 14.49
CA ALA A 69 -62.16 1.20 15.19
C ALA A 69 -60.74 0.74 14.80
N GLU A 70 -60.51 -0.58 14.68
CA GLU A 70 -59.23 -1.13 14.22
C GLU A 70 -58.94 -0.74 12.77
N LYS A 71 -59.93 -0.81 11.88
CA LYS A 71 -59.78 -0.40 10.48
C LYS A 71 -59.46 1.10 10.37
N GLU A 72 -60.14 1.94 11.15
CA GLU A 72 -59.86 3.38 11.20
C GLU A 72 -58.48 3.65 11.78
N HIS A 73 -58.06 2.92 12.82
CA HIS A 73 -56.73 3.04 13.39
C HIS A 73 -55.65 2.67 12.37
N ILE A 74 -55.75 1.51 11.72
CA ILE A 74 -54.81 1.08 10.67
C ILE A 74 -54.80 2.07 9.50
N SER A 75 -55.96 2.58 9.10
CA SER A 75 -56.04 3.59 8.04
C SER A 75 -55.38 4.90 8.45
N ALA A 76 -55.59 5.35 9.68
CA ALA A 76 -54.99 6.58 10.20
C ALA A 76 -53.47 6.44 10.36
N THR A 77 -52.99 5.30 10.88
CA THR A 77 -51.55 5.04 10.98
C THR A 77 -50.91 4.88 9.60
N GLY A 78 -51.54 4.17 8.67
CA GLY A 78 -51.05 4.03 7.30
C GLY A 78 -51.01 5.36 6.55
N MET A 79 -52.02 6.23 6.72
CA MET A 79 -51.99 7.58 6.15
C MET A 79 -50.90 8.45 6.78
N ALA A 80 -50.69 8.35 8.09
CA ALA A 80 -49.62 9.06 8.78
C ALA A 80 -48.23 8.59 8.30
N GLU A 81 -48.02 7.29 8.13
CA GLU A 81 -46.78 6.72 7.58
C GLU A 81 -46.52 7.21 6.16
N VAL A 82 -47.53 7.22 5.29
CA VAL A 82 -47.40 7.74 3.91
C VAL A 82 -47.11 9.25 3.91
N ALA A 83 -47.71 10.02 4.83
CA ALA A 83 -47.43 11.45 4.94
C ALA A 83 -45.96 11.69 5.37
N VAL A 84 -45.48 10.96 6.39
CA VAL A 84 -44.08 11.03 6.85
C VAL A 84 -43.12 10.62 5.73
N GLU A 85 -43.43 9.57 4.98
CA GLU A 85 -42.57 9.11 3.88
C GLU A 85 -42.55 10.11 2.72
N ARG A 86 -43.68 10.77 2.42
CA ARG A 86 -43.73 11.85 1.43
C ARG A 86 -42.89 13.05 1.84
N GLU A 87 -43.00 13.49 3.10
CA GLU A 87 -42.17 14.58 3.61
C GLU A 87 -40.68 14.21 3.60
N ARG A 88 -40.34 12.98 3.97
CA ARG A 88 -38.96 12.47 3.87
C ARG A 88 -38.47 12.45 2.41
N ALA A 89 -39.27 12.00 1.47
CA ALA A 89 -38.91 11.98 0.05
C ALA A 89 -38.69 13.40 -0.50
N ILE A 90 -39.52 14.37 -0.09
CA ILE A 90 -39.33 15.78 -0.45
C ILE A 90 -38.04 16.31 0.16
N ALA A 91 -37.78 16.06 1.43
CA ALA A 91 -36.55 16.48 2.09
C ALA A 91 -35.29 15.85 1.43
N ILE A 92 -35.34 14.56 1.05
CA ILE A 92 -34.24 13.90 0.35
C ILE A 92 -34.03 14.50 -1.03
N ARG A 93 -35.11 14.81 -1.77
CA ARG A 93 -35.01 15.47 -3.07
C ARG A 93 -34.43 16.87 -2.95
N GLU A 94 -34.93 17.69 -2.04
CA GLU A 94 -34.41 19.06 -1.83
C GLU A 94 -32.96 19.06 -1.36
N THR A 95 -32.59 18.15 -0.46
CA THR A 95 -31.19 18.00 -0.04
C THR A 95 -30.31 17.47 -1.15
N GLY A 96 -30.80 16.54 -1.98
CA GLY A 96 -30.09 16.03 -3.15
C GLY A 96 -29.91 17.10 -4.24
N GLU A 97 -30.93 17.91 -4.52
CA GLU A 97 -30.87 19.04 -5.44
C GLU A 97 -29.90 20.11 -4.94
N ALA A 98 -29.94 20.43 -3.64
CA ALA A 98 -28.99 21.36 -3.03
C ALA A 98 -27.55 20.83 -3.11
N GLN A 99 -27.32 19.54 -2.84
CA GLN A 99 -26.00 18.91 -2.95
C GLN A 99 -25.50 18.85 -4.40
N ALA A 100 -26.37 18.58 -5.37
CA ALA A 100 -26.01 18.58 -6.78
C ALA A 100 -25.64 19.99 -7.24
N TYR A 101 -26.39 21.01 -6.82
CA TYR A 101 -26.11 22.41 -7.12
C TYR A 101 -24.79 22.87 -6.49
N THR A 102 -24.54 22.53 -5.22
CA THR A 102 -23.26 22.86 -4.59
C THR A 102 -22.10 22.17 -5.29
N LEU A 103 -22.22 20.88 -5.64
CA LEU A 103 -21.18 20.15 -6.34
C LEU A 103 -20.89 20.73 -7.73
N GLN A 104 -21.93 21.09 -8.48
CA GLN A 104 -21.78 21.75 -9.77
C GLN A 104 -21.09 23.11 -9.61
N SER A 105 -21.56 23.94 -8.66
CA SER A 105 -20.99 25.27 -8.42
C SER A 105 -19.53 25.18 -7.96
N THR A 106 -19.18 24.20 -7.11
CA THR A 106 -17.79 23.96 -6.72
C THR A 106 -16.95 23.48 -7.89
N GLY A 107 -17.48 22.59 -8.73
CA GLY A 107 -16.77 22.09 -9.91
C GLY A 107 -16.53 23.18 -10.96
N GLU A 108 -17.50 24.07 -11.18
CA GLU A 108 -17.36 25.24 -12.05
C GLU A 108 -16.33 26.23 -11.47
N ALA A 109 -16.39 26.53 -10.17
CA ALA A 109 -15.42 27.39 -9.50
C ALA A 109 -14.00 26.81 -9.54
N GLU A 110 -13.84 25.49 -9.36
CA GLU A 110 -12.54 24.81 -9.48
C GLU A 110 -12.01 24.85 -10.92
N ALA A 111 -12.87 24.63 -11.92
CA ALA A 111 -12.49 24.71 -13.33
C ALA A 111 -12.08 26.13 -13.72
N GLU A 112 -12.77 27.15 -13.22
CA GLU A 112 -12.42 28.55 -13.43
C GLU A 112 -11.12 28.91 -12.71
N ALA A 113 -10.93 28.45 -11.47
CA ALA A 113 -9.67 28.64 -10.74
C ALA A 113 -8.49 27.98 -11.45
N LEU A 114 -8.66 26.77 -11.98
CA LEU A 114 -7.63 26.09 -12.77
C LEU A 114 -7.36 26.81 -14.09
N ARG A 115 -8.38 27.33 -14.77
CA ARG A 115 -8.20 28.16 -15.97
C ARG A 115 -7.46 29.45 -15.65
N ALA A 116 -7.86 30.16 -14.61
CA ALA A 116 -7.22 31.40 -14.18
C ALA A 116 -5.76 31.16 -13.79
N LYS A 117 -5.48 30.08 -13.05
CA LYS A 117 -4.12 29.67 -12.72
C LYS A 117 -3.31 29.31 -13.96
N GLY A 118 -3.87 28.53 -14.88
CA GLY A 118 -3.21 28.18 -16.14
C GLY A 118 -2.91 29.39 -17.03
N LEU A 119 -3.82 30.37 -17.07
CA LEU A 119 -3.61 31.63 -17.78
C LEU A 119 -2.53 32.46 -17.11
N ALA A 120 -2.58 32.61 -15.77
CA ALA A 120 -1.57 33.32 -15.00
C ALA A 120 -0.18 32.67 -15.13
N GLU A 121 -0.10 31.34 -15.16
CA GLU A 121 1.14 30.61 -15.42
C GLU A 121 1.63 30.84 -16.84
N ALA A 122 0.75 30.83 -17.85
CA ALA A 122 1.12 31.12 -19.23
C ALA A 122 1.62 32.56 -19.41
N GLU A 123 0.95 33.54 -18.81
CA GLU A 123 1.37 34.94 -18.79
C GLU A 123 2.70 35.12 -18.05
N ALA A 124 2.87 34.49 -16.88
CA ALA A 124 4.11 34.53 -16.13
C ALA A 124 5.27 33.87 -16.90
N GLN A 125 5.03 32.77 -17.61
CA GLN A 125 6.03 32.16 -18.48
C GLN A 125 6.36 33.07 -19.65
N THR A 126 5.37 33.69 -20.29
CA THR A 126 5.58 34.63 -21.41
C THR A 126 6.41 35.83 -20.94
N ALA A 127 6.05 36.42 -19.79
CA ALA A 127 6.82 37.50 -19.18
C ALA A 127 8.24 37.07 -18.79
N ARG A 128 8.43 35.83 -18.31
CA ARG A 128 9.76 35.26 -18.07
C ARG A 128 10.55 35.08 -19.35
N PHE A 129 9.94 34.65 -20.45
CA PHE A 129 10.59 34.51 -21.74
C PHE A 129 10.95 35.86 -22.36
N GLU A 130 10.09 36.86 -22.22
CA GLU A 130 10.40 38.24 -22.65
C GLU A 130 11.50 38.86 -21.79
N ALA A 131 11.47 38.66 -20.46
CA ALA A 131 12.56 39.05 -19.57
C ALA A 131 13.85 38.30 -19.95
N ALA A 132 13.79 36.99 -20.22
CA ALA A 132 14.91 36.17 -20.69
C ALA A 132 15.53 36.69 -22.00
N LYS A 133 14.70 37.23 -22.91
CA LYS A 133 15.16 37.88 -24.15
C LYS A 133 15.79 39.26 -23.91
N GLN A 134 15.44 39.93 -22.82
CA GLN A 134 16.04 41.21 -22.45
C GLN A 134 17.40 41.05 -21.75
N TYR A 135 17.77 39.84 -21.30
CA TYR A 135 19.14 39.58 -20.84
C TYR A 135 20.09 39.56 -22.03
N ASP A 136 21.11 40.40 -21.95
CA ASP A 136 22.19 40.52 -22.92
C ASP A 136 22.88 39.17 -23.17
N ASP A 137 23.30 38.91 -24.41
CA ASP A 137 23.87 37.61 -24.80
C ASP A 137 25.11 37.27 -23.96
N GLN A 138 25.82 38.27 -23.43
CA GLN A 138 26.96 38.08 -22.51
C GLN A 138 26.56 37.51 -21.15
N THR A 139 25.43 37.90 -20.58
CA THR A 139 24.94 37.34 -19.31
C THR A 139 24.52 35.88 -19.50
N ARG A 140 23.92 35.55 -20.64
CA ARG A 140 23.53 34.17 -20.97
C ARG A 140 24.73 33.26 -21.17
N GLU A 141 25.80 33.77 -21.79
CA GLU A 141 27.08 33.05 -21.91
C GLU A 141 27.70 32.79 -20.53
N HIS A 142 27.70 33.79 -19.63
CA HIS A 142 28.21 33.62 -18.27
C HIS A 142 27.40 32.60 -17.46
N ASP A 143 26.06 32.66 -17.53
CA ASP A 143 25.19 31.72 -16.82
C ASP A 143 25.36 30.28 -17.34
N LYS A 144 25.49 30.11 -18.67
CA LYS A 144 25.83 28.80 -19.26
C LYS A 144 27.18 28.30 -18.75
N TRP A 145 28.19 29.17 -18.69
CA TRP A 145 29.51 28.81 -18.18
C TRP A 145 29.44 28.38 -16.71
N VAL A 146 28.71 29.11 -15.87
CA VAL A 146 28.50 28.73 -14.46
C VAL A 146 27.75 27.41 -14.34
N MET A 147 26.70 27.18 -15.14
CA MET A 147 25.97 25.91 -15.15
C MET A 147 26.86 24.74 -15.59
N GLN A 148 27.67 24.92 -16.64
CA GLN A 148 28.63 23.91 -17.10
C GLN A 148 29.68 23.62 -16.03
N LEU A 149 30.22 24.64 -15.38
CA LEU A 149 31.19 24.49 -14.30
C LEU A 149 30.60 23.72 -13.11
N GLN A 150 29.35 24.02 -12.75
CA GLN A 150 28.65 23.30 -11.69
C GLN A 150 28.40 21.83 -12.05
N GLN A 151 28.00 21.56 -13.30
CA GLN A 151 27.80 20.19 -13.79
C GLN A 151 29.12 19.41 -13.84
N GLN A 152 30.21 20.04 -14.27
CA GLN A 152 31.56 19.43 -14.26
C GLN A 152 31.99 19.10 -12.84
N LYS A 153 31.83 20.05 -11.90
CA LYS A 153 32.13 19.83 -10.48
C LYS A 153 31.34 18.65 -9.90
N GLU A 154 30.05 18.54 -10.21
CA GLU A 154 29.20 17.45 -9.72
C GLU A 154 29.64 16.10 -10.30
N LEU A 155 29.94 16.04 -11.59
CA LEU A 155 30.44 14.84 -12.25
C LEU A 155 31.82 14.42 -11.71
N GLU A 156 32.69 15.38 -11.45
CA GLU A 156 34.01 15.15 -10.86
C GLU A 156 33.89 14.62 -9.42
N MET A 157 33.03 15.23 -8.60
CA MET A 157 32.73 14.74 -7.25
C MET A 157 32.16 13.31 -7.26
N ALA A 158 31.23 13.01 -8.18
CA ALA A 158 30.70 11.67 -8.35
C ALA A 158 31.80 10.67 -8.76
N ARG A 159 32.70 11.06 -9.68
CA ARG A 159 33.85 10.24 -10.09
C ARG A 159 34.81 9.98 -8.93
N ILE A 160 35.13 11.00 -8.13
CA ILE A 160 35.99 10.87 -6.95
C ILE A 160 35.34 9.92 -5.93
N THR A 161 34.03 10.05 -5.71
CA THR A 161 33.29 9.19 -4.77
C THR A 161 33.30 7.73 -5.24
N ALA A 162 33.03 7.49 -6.52
CA ALA A 162 33.10 6.15 -7.11
C ALA A 162 34.51 5.56 -7.01
N GLN A 163 35.56 6.34 -7.26
CA GLN A 163 36.95 5.91 -7.11
C GLN A 163 37.29 5.57 -5.65
N GLN A 164 36.78 6.35 -4.70
CA GLN A 164 36.96 6.10 -3.27
C GLN A 164 36.27 4.80 -2.84
N GLU A 165 35.05 4.54 -3.31
CA GLU A 165 34.33 3.29 -3.04
C GLU A 165 35.03 2.09 -3.67
N MET A 166 35.43 2.19 -4.95
CA MET A 166 36.19 1.15 -5.62
C MET A 166 37.50 0.85 -4.88
N SER A 167 38.18 1.89 -4.40
CA SER A 167 39.44 1.75 -3.65
C SER A 167 39.20 1.11 -2.27
N LYS A 168 38.12 1.46 -1.57
CA LYS A 168 37.71 0.81 -0.30
C LYS A 168 37.39 -0.66 -0.52
N GLU A 169 36.64 -0.99 -1.58
CA GLU A 169 36.27 -2.37 -1.86
C GLU A 169 37.47 -3.19 -2.34
N SER A 170 38.34 -2.62 -3.16
CA SER A 170 39.61 -3.24 -3.56
C SER A 170 40.52 -3.48 -2.35
N ALA A 171 40.60 -2.52 -1.42
CA ALA A 171 41.37 -2.68 -0.20
C ALA A 171 40.77 -3.76 0.73
N LYS A 172 39.44 -3.86 0.83
CA LYS A 172 38.78 -4.95 1.56
C LYS A 172 39.00 -6.31 0.90
N ALA A 173 38.86 -6.41 -0.41
CA ALA A 173 39.13 -7.63 -1.16
C ALA A 173 40.59 -8.08 -1.00
N LEU A 174 41.54 -7.14 -1.05
CA LEU A 174 42.95 -7.39 -0.81
C LEU A 174 43.23 -7.78 0.65
N ALA A 175 42.60 -7.13 1.63
CA ALA A 175 42.72 -7.49 3.04
C ALA A 175 42.16 -8.89 3.33
N ASN A 176 41.02 -9.24 2.74
CA ASN A 176 40.43 -10.58 2.86
C ASN A 176 41.29 -11.64 2.17
N ALA A 177 41.82 -11.34 0.98
CA ALA A 177 42.75 -12.21 0.27
C ALA A 177 44.03 -12.42 1.07
N LEU A 178 44.59 -11.37 1.68
CA LEU A 178 45.78 -11.44 2.53
C LEU A 178 45.52 -12.18 3.86
N SER A 179 44.33 -12.03 4.44
CA SER A 179 43.91 -12.72 5.67
C SER A 179 43.64 -14.21 5.46
N THR A 180 43.19 -14.59 4.27
CA THR A 180 42.86 -15.99 3.92
C THR A 180 44.06 -16.71 3.30
N ALA A 181 44.97 -15.96 2.67
CA ALA A 181 46.24 -16.49 2.23
C ALA A 181 47.07 -16.89 3.46
N ASP A 182 47.51 -18.14 3.48
CA ASP A 182 48.36 -18.70 4.52
C ASP A 182 49.80 -18.16 4.35
N ILE A 183 49.97 -16.86 4.61
CA ILE A 183 51.21 -16.13 4.41
C ILE A 183 52.13 -16.43 5.60
N LYS A 184 52.89 -17.52 5.49
CA LYS A 184 54.16 -17.69 6.22
C LYS A 184 55.21 -16.75 5.62
N LEU A 185 55.00 -15.44 5.75
CA LEU A 185 56.03 -14.45 5.46
C LEU A 185 56.70 -14.11 6.78
N PHE A 186 57.83 -14.77 7.01
CA PHE A 186 58.75 -14.41 8.07
C PHE A 186 59.03 -12.90 7.98
N GLY A 187 58.70 -12.19 9.06
CA GLY A 187 58.51 -10.74 9.06
C GLY A 187 59.72 -9.94 8.59
N GLY A 188 59.42 -8.75 8.05
CA GLY A 188 60.37 -7.64 7.95
C GLY A 188 60.44 -7.01 6.57
N GLU A 189 60.90 -7.74 5.56
CA GLU A 189 61.45 -7.12 4.34
C GLU A 189 60.64 -7.39 3.07
N GLY A 190 60.15 -8.62 2.87
CA GLY A 190 59.37 -8.98 1.67
C GLY A 190 58.03 -8.24 1.55
N MET A 191 57.36 -7.97 2.68
CA MET A 191 56.08 -7.25 2.67
C MET A 191 56.26 -5.77 2.36
N GLU A 192 57.31 -5.13 2.92
CA GLU A 192 57.58 -3.73 2.63
C GLU A 192 58.03 -3.56 1.18
N GLN A 193 58.78 -4.51 0.62
CA GLN A 193 59.16 -4.46 -0.78
C GLN A 193 57.96 -4.64 -1.72
N LEU A 194 57.03 -5.57 -1.41
CA LEU A 194 55.77 -5.71 -2.14
C LEU A 194 54.88 -4.46 -2.03
N ARG A 195 54.76 -3.89 -0.83
CA ARG A 195 53.99 -2.67 -0.62
C ARG A 195 54.59 -1.50 -1.40
N ARG A 196 55.92 -1.37 -1.38
CA ARG A 196 56.65 -0.32 -2.09
C ARG A 196 56.47 -0.43 -3.60
N THR A 197 56.61 -1.62 -4.18
CA THR A 197 56.44 -1.80 -5.63
C THR A 197 55.00 -1.56 -6.08
N VAL A 198 54.00 -2.00 -5.30
CA VAL A 198 52.59 -1.74 -5.61
C VAL A 198 52.26 -0.24 -5.53
N ILE A 199 52.76 0.47 -4.52
CA ILE A 199 52.55 1.92 -4.40
C ILE A 199 53.28 2.67 -5.52
N GLU A 200 54.53 2.30 -5.82
CA GLU A 200 55.35 2.97 -6.84
C GLU A 200 54.77 2.77 -8.24
N SER A 201 54.27 1.56 -8.56
CA SER A 201 53.57 1.27 -9.82
C SER A 201 52.26 2.05 -9.95
N ALA A 202 51.44 2.10 -8.90
CA ALA A 202 50.20 2.88 -8.91
C ALA A 202 50.47 4.39 -9.04
N ALA A 203 51.49 4.91 -8.34
CA ALA A 203 51.89 6.31 -8.44
C ALA A 203 52.41 6.66 -9.84
N MET A 204 53.15 5.74 -10.48
CA MET A 204 53.62 5.90 -11.85
C MET A 204 52.45 5.94 -12.85
N ASP A 205 51.47 5.04 -12.72
CA ASP A 205 50.26 5.01 -13.55
C ASP A 205 49.43 6.30 -13.39
N SER A 206 49.27 6.80 -12.16
CA SER A 206 48.58 8.08 -11.89
C SER A 206 49.29 9.24 -12.59
N ARG A 207 50.62 9.31 -12.52
CA ARG A 207 51.41 10.36 -13.19
C ARG A 207 51.26 10.36 -14.70
N PHE A 208 51.22 9.19 -15.33
CA PHE A 208 50.98 9.09 -16.77
C PHE A 208 49.57 9.53 -17.16
N LYS A 209 48.56 9.21 -16.32
CA LYS A 209 47.16 9.59 -16.58
C LYS A 209 46.87 11.07 -16.32
N GLU A 210 47.47 11.65 -15.29
CA GLU A 210 47.22 13.04 -14.86
C GLU A 210 48.09 14.07 -15.58
N SER A 211 49.24 13.68 -16.13
CA SER A 211 50.13 14.62 -16.81
C SER A 211 49.62 14.98 -18.20
N GLU A 212 49.34 16.27 -18.42
CA GLU A 212 48.95 16.82 -19.72
C GLU A 212 50.03 16.65 -20.81
N VAL A 213 51.29 16.45 -20.42
CA VAL A 213 52.43 16.30 -21.34
C VAL A 213 52.75 14.83 -21.61
N LEU A 214 52.68 13.95 -20.58
CA LEU A 214 53.00 12.53 -20.75
C LEU A 214 51.81 11.71 -21.27
N SER A 215 50.58 12.09 -20.89
CA SER A 215 49.36 11.38 -21.32
C SER A 215 49.24 11.29 -22.84
N PRO A 216 49.44 12.38 -23.62
CA PRO A 216 49.40 12.31 -25.09
C PRO A 216 50.50 11.44 -25.70
N LEU A 217 51.71 11.43 -25.10
CA LEU A 217 52.85 10.67 -25.62
C LEU A 217 52.69 9.16 -25.44
N VAL A 218 52.02 8.73 -24.37
CA VAL A 218 51.82 7.32 -24.05
C VAL A 218 50.47 6.80 -24.58
N LYS A 219 49.53 7.71 -24.92
CA LYS A 219 48.19 7.37 -25.44
C LYS A 219 48.23 6.48 -26.67
N ASP A 220 49.12 6.76 -27.62
CA ASP A 220 49.24 6.00 -28.87
C ASP A 220 49.75 4.56 -28.64
N TYR A 221 50.54 4.37 -27.58
CA TYR A 221 51.04 3.05 -27.16
C TYR A 221 50.02 2.28 -26.31
N ILE A 222 49.24 2.97 -25.47
CA ILE A 222 48.17 2.36 -24.66
C ILE A 222 46.97 1.95 -25.54
N SER A 223 46.65 2.75 -26.56
CA SER A 223 45.58 2.47 -27.52
C SER A 223 45.93 1.36 -28.52
N GLY A 224 47.21 0.97 -28.60
CA GLY A 224 47.68 -0.07 -29.51
C GLY A 224 47.85 0.38 -30.96
N GLU A 225 47.69 1.68 -31.24
CA GLU A 225 47.96 2.26 -32.57
C GLU A 225 49.45 2.26 -32.90
N ARG A 226 50.32 2.36 -31.88
CA ARG A 226 51.77 2.18 -32.00
C ARG A 226 52.24 1.06 -31.08
N SER A 227 53.13 0.23 -31.59
CA SER A 227 53.73 -0.87 -30.84
C SER A 227 55.17 -0.50 -30.49
N LEU A 228 55.48 -0.43 -29.20
CA LEU A 228 56.85 -0.19 -28.72
C LEU A 228 57.86 -1.18 -29.35
N PRO A 229 57.60 -2.49 -29.43
CA PRO A 229 58.47 -3.42 -30.15
C PRO A 229 58.67 -3.08 -31.63
N GLN A 230 57.63 -2.61 -32.33
CA GLN A 230 57.73 -2.25 -33.74
C GLN A 230 58.51 -0.95 -33.92
N ASP A 231 58.28 0.05 -33.06
CA ASP A 231 59.04 1.30 -33.08
C ASP A 231 60.50 1.08 -32.71
N LEU A 232 60.80 0.20 -31.74
CA LEU A 232 62.18 -0.21 -31.45
C LEU A 232 62.82 -0.91 -32.64
N LYS A 233 62.10 -1.83 -33.30
CA LYS A 233 62.59 -2.51 -34.50
C LYS A 233 62.85 -1.51 -35.63
N ASP A 234 61.95 -0.58 -35.88
CA ASP A 234 62.09 0.47 -36.87
C ASP A 234 63.28 1.41 -36.57
N ILE A 235 63.51 1.74 -35.29
CA ILE A 235 64.66 2.55 -34.87
C ILE A 235 65.96 1.76 -35.06
N LEU A 236 65.97 0.46 -34.73
CA LEU A 236 67.13 -0.42 -34.91
C LEU A 236 67.42 -0.72 -36.40
N GLU A 237 66.40 -0.68 -37.26
CA GLU A 237 66.56 -0.84 -38.71
C GLU A 237 66.95 0.47 -39.41
N LYS A 238 66.49 1.62 -38.90
CA LYS A 238 66.79 2.96 -39.49
C LYS A 238 68.09 3.57 -38.97
N THR A 239 68.54 3.15 -37.79
CA THR A 239 69.82 3.54 -37.25
C THR A 239 70.78 2.42 -37.61
N ASP A 240 71.91 2.73 -38.25
CA ASP A 240 72.94 1.76 -38.68
C ASP A 240 73.71 1.23 -37.44
N VAL A 241 72.98 0.73 -36.45
CA VAL A 241 73.50 0.28 -35.17
C VAL A 241 74.09 -1.09 -35.40
N ASN A 242 75.41 -1.15 -35.47
CA ASN A 242 76.10 -2.40 -35.62
C ASN A 242 75.87 -3.28 -34.38
N SER A 243 75.89 -4.60 -34.53
CA SER A 243 75.81 -5.56 -33.42
C SER A 243 76.84 -5.26 -32.32
N GLY A 244 77.97 -4.65 -32.70
CA GLY A 244 78.98 -4.12 -31.78
C GLY A 244 78.50 -3.00 -30.86
N ASP A 245 77.66 -2.08 -31.33
CA ASP A 245 77.16 -0.96 -30.51
C ASP A 245 76.09 -1.41 -29.54
N ILE A 246 75.22 -2.34 -29.96
CA ILE A 246 74.26 -3.00 -29.06
C ILE A 246 75.00 -3.77 -27.97
N SER A 247 76.07 -4.48 -28.36
CA SER A 247 76.92 -5.19 -27.41
C SER A 247 77.63 -4.23 -26.47
N ASN A 248 78.13 -3.09 -26.95
CA ASN A 248 78.78 -2.08 -26.12
C ASN A 248 77.81 -1.41 -25.15
N ILE A 249 76.57 -1.16 -25.55
CA ILE A 249 75.52 -0.63 -24.67
C ILE A 249 75.10 -1.69 -23.65
N ALA A 250 74.96 -2.96 -24.06
CA ALA A 250 74.66 -4.06 -23.14
C ALA A 250 75.81 -4.26 -22.14
N ILE A 251 77.06 -4.18 -22.58
CA ILE A 251 78.25 -4.22 -21.73
C ILE A 251 78.29 -2.99 -20.82
N ALA A 252 77.97 -1.79 -21.30
CA ALA A 252 77.91 -0.58 -20.49
C ALA A 252 76.81 -0.65 -19.42
N ASN A 253 75.62 -1.14 -19.75
CA ASN A 253 74.54 -1.37 -18.79
C ASN A 253 74.88 -2.50 -17.81
N MET A 254 75.54 -3.56 -18.27
CA MET A 254 76.01 -4.62 -17.39
C MET A 254 77.07 -4.10 -16.43
N LEU A 255 78.02 -3.28 -16.91
CA LEU A 255 79.05 -2.59 -16.11
C LEU A 255 78.46 -1.60 -15.11
N ASN A 256 77.36 -0.92 -15.48
CA ASN A 256 76.67 0.03 -14.61
C ASN A 256 75.71 -0.68 -13.63
N SER A 257 75.27 -1.89 -13.96
CA SER A 257 74.53 -2.75 -13.04
C SER A 257 75.48 -3.36 -12.01
N GLN A 258 74.96 -3.63 -10.81
CA GLN A 258 75.74 -4.08 -9.65
C GLN A 258 76.58 -5.36 -9.93
N SER A 259 76.17 -6.20 -10.88
CA SER A 259 76.89 -7.40 -11.33
C SER A 259 78.13 -7.11 -12.18
N GLY A 260 78.19 -6.00 -12.93
CA GLY A 260 79.37 -5.63 -13.70
C GLY A 260 80.49 -5.03 -12.85
N SER A 261 80.13 -4.38 -11.73
CA SER A 261 81.06 -3.98 -10.68
C SER A 261 81.78 -5.18 -10.05
N GLU A 262 81.06 -6.27 -9.81
CA GLU A 262 81.61 -7.53 -9.25
C GLU A 262 82.50 -8.29 -10.26
N LEU A 263 82.15 -8.26 -11.55
CA LEU A 263 82.98 -8.81 -12.64
C LEU A 263 84.28 -8.01 -12.84
N LEU A 264 84.22 -6.67 -12.78
CA LEU A 264 85.42 -5.81 -12.80
C LEU A 264 86.33 -6.06 -11.59
N ALA A 265 85.75 -6.23 -10.41
CA ALA A 265 86.50 -6.54 -9.19
C ALA A 265 87.21 -7.90 -9.28
N SER A 266 86.56 -8.92 -9.86
CA SER A 266 87.11 -10.25 -10.05
C SER A 266 88.14 -10.34 -11.20
N LEU A 267 87.97 -9.57 -12.28
CA LEU A 267 88.97 -9.41 -13.34
C LEU A 267 90.23 -8.68 -12.85
N LYS A 268 90.07 -7.60 -12.08
CA LYS A 268 91.20 -6.88 -11.45
C LYS A 268 92.01 -7.79 -10.53
N LYS A 269 91.33 -8.69 -9.80
CA LYS A 269 91.96 -9.69 -8.92
C LYS A 269 92.74 -10.77 -9.68
N ASN A 270 92.32 -11.14 -10.89
CA ASN A 270 93.01 -12.13 -11.71
C ASN A 270 94.17 -11.52 -12.53
N LEU A 271 94.05 -10.28 -12.99
CA LEU A 271 95.12 -9.59 -13.71
C LEU A 271 96.31 -9.26 -12.80
N SER A 272 96.06 -8.98 -11.50
CA SER A 272 97.14 -8.81 -10.52
C SER A 272 97.85 -10.13 -10.14
N ARG A 273 97.30 -11.28 -10.53
CA ARG A 273 97.92 -12.61 -10.32
C ARG A 273 98.76 -13.06 -11.51
N GLY A 274 98.45 -12.62 -12.73
CA GLY A 274 99.19 -13.00 -13.95
C GLY A 274 100.49 -12.24 -14.19
N ASN A 275 100.68 -11.08 -13.57
CA ASN A 275 101.86 -10.21 -13.77
C ASN A 275 102.94 -10.38 -12.68
N GLY A 276 102.95 -11.53 -11.98
CA GLY A 276 103.81 -11.80 -10.81
C GLY A 276 104.60 -13.11 -10.85
N SER A 277 104.78 -13.75 -12.02
CA SER A 277 105.57 -14.98 -12.11
C SER A 277 106.36 -15.11 -13.42
N SER A 278 107.35 -14.26 -13.62
CA SER A 278 108.66 -14.60 -14.24
C SER A 278 109.54 -13.36 -14.23
N LEU A 279 110.84 -13.57 -14.03
CA LEU A 279 111.90 -12.63 -13.66
C LEU A 279 111.97 -12.37 -12.15
N ASP A 280 113.07 -12.63 -11.45
CA ASP A 280 114.19 -13.55 -11.59
C ASP A 280 114.89 -13.50 -10.22
N ASN A 281 115.82 -14.41 -10.02
CA ASN A 281 116.92 -14.38 -9.04
C ASN A 281 117.33 -12.99 -8.50
#